data_AF-A0A848STR7-F1
#
_entry.id   AF-A0A848STR7-F1
#
_cell.length_a   1.000
_cell.length_b   1.000
_cell.length_c   1.000
_cell.angle_alpha   90.00
_cell.angle_beta   90.00
_cell.angle_gamma   90.00
#
_symmetry.space_group_name_H-M   'P 1'
#
loop_
_entity.id
_entity.type
_entity.pdbx_description
1 polymer ?
#
loop_
_entity_poly.entity_id
_entity_poly.type
_entity_poly.pdbx_seq_one_letter_code
_entity_poly.pdbx_strand_id
1 'polypeptide(L)'
;MTYKIFFGAIAAGTMAIAVPTYAQNAAEETAEDGDRPNAARTIVCRRYAAPTGTRIGTRRICKTQAEWTRLDMEARVAIERNQVNRCQTPGDGICNN
;
A
#
# COMPACT_ATOMS: atom_id res chain seq x y z
N MET A 1 3.34 -24.17 -59.43
CA MET A 1 4.81 -24.19 -59.26
C MET A 1 5.12 -24.80 -57.90
N THR A 2 5.75 -25.96 -57.94
CA THR A 2 6.12 -26.81 -56.80
C THR A 2 7.43 -26.32 -56.21
N TYR A 3 7.53 -26.21 -54.88
CA TYR A 3 8.83 -26.33 -54.20
C TYR A 3 8.67 -27.16 -52.92
N LYS A 4 9.25 -28.36 -52.95
CA LYS A 4 9.47 -29.25 -51.81
C LYS A 4 10.87 -28.95 -51.28
N ILE A 5 11.04 -28.55 -50.02
CA ILE A 5 12.30 -28.77 -49.28
C ILE A 5 12.01 -29.12 -47.81
N PHE A 6 12.27 -30.40 -47.55
CA PHE A 6 12.89 -31.06 -46.38
C PHE A 6 12.36 -30.88 -44.94
N PHE A 7 11.87 -32.02 -44.42
CA PHE A 7 11.94 -32.41 -43.01
C PHE A 7 13.37 -32.31 -42.47
N GLY A 8 13.52 -31.61 -41.34
CA GLY A 8 14.74 -31.62 -40.54
C GLY A 8 14.37 -31.50 -39.06
N ALA A 9 14.20 -32.63 -38.39
CA ALA A 9 14.08 -32.69 -36.95
C ALA A 9 15.46 -32.42 -36.32
N ILE A 10 15.61 -31.31 -35.60
CA ILE A 10 16.67 -31.15 -34.61
C ILE A 10 15.98 -30.84 -33.30
N ALA A 11 15.77 -31.90 -32.52
CA ALA A 11 15.53 -31.81 -31.10
C ALA A 11 16.85 -31.50 -30.41
N ALA A 12 16.96 -30.31 -29.81
CA ALA A 12 17.96 -30.02 -28.78
C ALA A 12 17.33 -29.01 -27.82
N GLY A 13 16.93 -29.51 -26.66
CA GLY A 13 16.28 -28.73 -25.62
C GLY A 13 17.17 -27.62 -25.11
N THR A 14 16.67 -26.39 -25.19
CA THR A 14 17.12 -25.27 -24.38
C THR A 14 16.11 -25.09 -23.26
N MET A 15 16.53 -25.33 -22.01
CA MET A 15 15.77 -24.92 -20.84
C MET A 15 15.57 -23.40 -20.91
N ALA A 16 14.35 -22.97 -21.23
CA ALA A 16 13.94 -21.58 -21.05
C ALA A 16 13.74 -21.37 -19.55
N ILE A 17 14.76 -20.81 -18.91
CA ILE A 17 14.69 -20.31 -17.54
C ILE A 17 13.58 -19.26 -17.53
N ALA A 18 12.57 -19.43 -16.69
CA ALA A 18 11.52 -18.44 -16.50
C ALA A 18 12.12 -17.18 -15.89
N VAL A 19 12.44 -16.19 -16.72
CA VAL A 19 12.66 -14.82 -16.28
C VAL A 19 11.28 -14.18 -16.09
N PRO A 20 10.90 -13.77 -14.88
CA PRO A 20 9.71 -12.95 -14.70
C PRO A 20 9.90 -11.64 -15.49
N THR A 21 9.17 -11.51 -16.57
CA THR A 21 9.02 -10.27 -17.33
C THR A 21 8.24 -9.27 -16.48
N TYR A 22 8.93 -8.38 -15.79
CA TYR A 22 8.37 -7.11 -15.36
C TYR A 22 8.61 -6.10 -16.47
N ALA A 23 7.58 -5.30 -16.79
CA ALA A 23 7.57 -4.16 -17.71
C ALA A 23 7.23 -4.45 -19.18
N GLN A 24 5.93 -4.31 -19.50
CA GLN A 24 5.49 -3.56 -20.67
C GLN A 24 4.47 -2.53 -20.18
N ASN A 25 4.97 -1.36 -19.75
CA ASN A 25 4.16 -0.16 -19.70
C ASN A 25 4.13 0.38 -21.14
N ALA A 26 3.18 -0.10 -21.95
CA ALA A 26 2.77 0.61 -23.15
C ALA A 26 1.77 1.68 -22.68
N ALA A 27 2.17 2.93 -22.86
CA ALA A 27 1.37 4.09 -22.54
C ALA A 27 0.06 4.07 -23.33
N GLU A 28 -1.07 4.06 -22.62
CA GLU A 28 -2.29 4.71 -23.10
C GLU A 28 -2.32 6.09 -22.46
N GLU A 29 -1.88 7.07 -23.25
CA GLU A 29 -2.05 8.48 -23.01
C GLU A 29 -3.53 8.84 -23.27
N THR A 30 -4.31 8.97 -22.20
CA THR A 30 -5.54 9.76 -22.25
C THR A 30 -5.25 11.10 -21.60
N ALA A 31 -5.16 12.14 -22.43
CA ALA A 31 -4.96 13.52 -22.03
C ALA A 31 -6.12 14.05 -21.17
N GLU A 32 -5.75 14.54 -19.99
CA GLU A 32 -6.10 15.83 -19.37
C GLU A 32 -7.58 16.28 -19.29
N ASP A 33 -8.09 16.33 -18.04
CA ASP A 33 -9.05 17.35 -17.60
C ASP A 33 -8.79 17.73 -16.13
N GLY A 34 -8.32 18.95 -15.88
CA GLY A 34 -8.37 19.63 -14.58
C GLY A 34 -7.24 19.39 -13.56
N ASP A 35 -6.01 19.83 -13.86
CA ASP A 35 -4.84 19.73 -12.96
C ASP A 35 -4.85 20.75 -11.80
N ARG A 36 -5.74 20.53 -10.82
CA ARG A 36 -5.38 20.73 -9.42
C ARG A 36 -5.43 19.35 -8.81
N PRO A 37 -4.32 18.81 -8.24
CA PRO A 37 -4.39 17.54 -7.53
C PRO A 37 -5.43 17.72 -6.43
N ASN A 38 -6.60 17.12 -6.60
CA ASN A 38 -7.61 17.10 -5.57
C ASN A 38 -6.93 16.38 -4.39
N ALA A 39 -6.45 17.15 -3.41
CA ALA A 39 -5.58 16.65 -2.35
C ALA A 39 -6.22 15.45 -1.65
N ALA A 40 -7.55 15.37 -1.63
CA ALA A 40 -8.33 14.25 -1.10
C ALA A 40 -8.06 12.90 -1.82
N ARG A 41 -7.70 12.91 -3.11
CA ARG A 41 -7.41 11.72 -3.93
C ARG A 41 -5.93 11.34 -3.96
N THR A 42 -5.04 12.19 -3.42
CA THR A 42 -3.61 11.90 -3.35
C THR A 42 -3.35 10.69 -2.45
N ILE A 43 -2.68 9.67 -2.98
CA ILE A 43 -2.30 8.47 -2.21
C ILE A 43 -1.01 8.78 -1.43
N VAL A 44 -1.06 8.59 -0.11
CA VAL A 44 0.07 8.76 0.79
C VAL A 44 0.38 7.44 1.48
N CYS A 45 1.64 7.01 1.40
CA CYS A 45 2.11 5.78 2.03
C CYS A 45 2.92 6.07 3.30
N ARG A 46 2.43 5.63 4.46
CA ARG A 46 3.15 5.72 5.75
C ARG A 46 3.80 4.37 6.06
N ARG A 47 5.05 4.38 6.55
CA ARG A 47 5.76 3.17 7.01
C ARG A 47 5.60 3.05 8.53
N TYR A 48 5.24 1.86 8.99
CA TYR A 48 5.12 1.54 10.41
C TYR A 48 6.23 0.57 10.79
N ALA A 49 6.91 0.89 11.89
CA ALA A 49 7.89 0.00 12.49
C ALA A 49 7.24 -1.33 12.85
N ALA A 50 8.03 -2.40 12.79
CA ALA A 50 7.64 -3.68 13.33
C ALA A 50 7.36 -3.52 14.85
N PRO A 51 6.29 -4.12 15.39
CA PRO A 51 6.16 -4.25 16.83
C PRO A 51 7.40 -4.92 17.43
N THR A 52 7.85 -4.47 18.60
CA THR A 52 9.03 -5.07 19.24
C THR A 52 8.74 -6.53 19.62
N GLY A 53 9.72 -7.42 19.42
CA GLY A 53 9.57 -8.85 19.73
C GLY A 53 8.81 -9.68 18.69
N THR A 54 8.36 -9.09 17.57
CA THR A 54 7.78 -9.85 16.46
C THR A 54 8.82 -10.20 15.39
N ARG A 55 8.63 -11.34 14.71
CA ARG A 55 9.38 -11.70 13.49
C ARG A 55 8.82 -11.03 12.22
N ILE A 56 7.73 -10.27 12.35
CA ILE A 56 7.11 -9.57 11.24
C ILE A 56 7.85 -8.25 11.01
N GLY A 57 8.31 -8.01 9.78
CA GLY A 57 9.05 -6.80 9.40
C GLY A 57 8.20 -5.52 9.38
N THR A 58 8.80 -4.41 8.94
CA THR A 58 8.09 -3.13 8.80
C THR A 58 6.98 -3.24 7.75
N ARG A 59 5.81 -2.66 8.03
CA ARG A 59 4.69 -2.62 7.07
C ARG A 59 4.50 -1.23 6.48
N ARG A 60 4.19 -1.16 5.19
CA ARG A 60 3.82 0.09 4.50
C ARG A 60 2.31 0.08 4.27
N ILE A 61 1.64 1.14 4.70
CA ILE A 61 0.20 1.32 4.50
C ILE A 61 0.02 2.53 3.60
N CYS A 62 -0.65 2.34 2.46
CA CYS A 62 -0.98 3.39 1.51
C CYS A 62 -2.48 3.65 1.57
N LYS A 63 -2.86 4.92 1.75
CA LYS A 63 -4.24 5.38 1.81
C LYS A 63 -4.35 6.74 1.16
N THR A 64 -5.55 7.17 0.82
CA THR A 64 -5.75 8.55 0.34
C THR A 64 -5.54 9.55 1.47
N GLN A 65 -5.19 10.78 1.15
CA GLN A 65 -5.05 11.85 2.15
C GLN A 65 -6.35 12.05 2.93
N ALA A 66 -7.51 11.97 2.27
CA ALA A 66 -8.80 12.07 2.93
C ALA A 66 -9.01 10.96 3.98
N GLU A 67 -8.59 9.74 3.65
CA GLU A 67 -8.69 8.61 4.56
C GLU A 67 -7.73 8.76 5.75
N TRP A 68 -6.51 9.25 5.53
CA TRP A 68 -5.59 9.57 6.61
C TRP A 68 -6.16 10.63 7.56
N THR A 69 -6.72 11.71 7.04
CA THR A 69 -7.35 12.75 7.86
C THR A 69 -8.48 12.18 8.71
N ARG A 70 -9.33 11.31 8.15
CA ARG A 70 -10.39 10.63 8.92
C ARG A 70 -9.81 9.79 10.06
N LEU A 71 -8.80 8.98 9.78
CA LEU A 71 -8.14 8.13 10.79
C LEU A 71 -7.48 8.96 11.90
N ASP A 72 -6.83 10.06 11.54
CA ASP A 72 -6.17 10.95 12.50
C ASP A 72 -7.22 11.65 13.41
N MET A 73 -8.40 12.02 12.88
CA MET A 73 -9.51 12.55 13.68
C MET A 73 -10.09 11.51 14.64
N GLU A 74 -10.34 10.29 14.17
CA GLU A 74 -10.83 9.19 15.00
C GLU A 74 -9.87 8.85 16.14
N ALA A 75 -8.56 8.84 15.85
CA ALA A 75 -7.53 8.63 16.85
C ALA A 75 -7.53 9.73 17.93
N ARG A 76 -7.70 11.00 17.56
CA ARG A 76 -7.79 12.12 18.51
C ARG A 76 -8.98 11.96 19.45
N VAL A 77 -10.17 11.70 18.90
CA VAL A 77 -11.39 11.50 19.71
C VAL A 77 -11.23 10.31 20.66
N ALA A 78 -10.59 9.23 20.21
CA ALA A 78 -10.31 8.07 21.06
C ALA A 78 -9.34 8.43 22.21
N ILE A 79 -8.29 9.21 21.94
CA ILE A 79 -7.35 9.67 22.96
C ILE A 79 -8.05 10.58 23.97
N GLU A 80 -8.81 11.56 23.52
CA GLU A 80 -9.56 12.50 24.38
C GLU A 80 -10.53 11.75 25.30
N ARG A 81 -11.32 10.82 24.77
CA ARG A 81 -12.22 9.99 25.58
C ARG A 81 -11.48 9.18 26.63
N ASN A 82 -10.34 8.59 26.26
CA ASN A 82 -9.52 7.83 27.20
C ASN A 82 -8.86 8.72 28.27
N GLN A 83 -8.55 9.97 27.97
CA GLN A 83 -8.01 10.92 28.96
C GLN A 83 -9.08 11.38 29.94
N VAL A 84 -10.30 11.69 29.48
CA VAL A 84 -11.41 12.07 30.36
C VAL A 84 -11.82 10.91 31.28
N ASN A 85 -11.88 9.69 30.76
CA ASN A 85 -12.29 8.51 31.53
C ASN A 85 -11.21 7.99 32.49
N ARG A 86 -9.95 8.46 32.40
CA ARG A 86 -8.90 8.11 33.37
C ARG A 86 -9.15 8.67 34.77
N CYS A 87 -10.08 9.62 34.90
CA CYS A 87 -10.52 10.16 36.19
C CYS A 87 -11.67 9.36 36.84
N GLN A 88 -12.11 8.26 36.23
CA GLN A 88 -13.34 7.57 36.62
C GLN A 88 -13.12 6.13 37.07
N THR A 89 -11.91 5.78 37.51
CA THR A 89 -11.70 4.55 38.30
C THR A 89 -12.32 4.75 39.70
N PRO A 90 -13.33 3.96 40.11
CA PRO A 90 -13.83 3.96 41.47
C PRO A 90 -12.78 3.28 42.34
N GLY A 91 -11.85 4.04 42.92
CA GLY A 91 -10.82 3.46 43.79
C GLY A 91 -9.79 4.46 44.28
N ASP A 92 -9.25 5.30 43.40
CA ASP A 92 -8.21 6.26 43.78
C ASP A 92 -8.57 7.63 43.22
N GLY A 93 -9.15 8.45 44.09
CA GLY A 93 -9.35 9.86 43.82
C GLY A 93 -7.99 10.53 43.67
N ILE A 94 -7.81 11.25 42.56
CA ILE A 94 -7.44 12.68 42.51
C ILE A 94 -7.22 13.01 41.03
N CYS A 95 -8.19 13.73 40.46
CA CYS A 95 -7.95 14.57 39.30
C CYS A 95 -7.99 16.01 39.80
N ASN A 96 -6.83 16.56 40.15
CA ASN A 96 -6.69 17.97 40.47
C ASN A 96 -6.41 18.74 39.17
N ASN A 97 -7.17 19.81 38.99
CA ASN A 97 -6.92 20.88 38.02
C ASN A 97 -5.79 21.78 38.53
#